data_AF-A0A964LGW4-F1
#
_entry.id   AF-A0A964LGW4-F1
#
_cell.length_a   1.000
_cell.length_b   1.000
_cell.length_c   1.000
_cell.angle_alpha   90.00
_cell.angle_beta   90.00
_cell.angle_gamma   90.00
#
_symmetry.space_group_name_H-M   'P 1'
#
loop_
_entity.id
_entity.type
_entity.pdbx_description
1 polymer ?
#
loop_
_entity_poly.entity_id
_entity_poly.type
_entity_poly.pdbx_seq_one_letter_code
_entity_poly.pdbx_strand_id
1 'polypeptide(L)'
;MASLELRSDRFRIVFRVGGKKLHASLKTTDQREAEGCLARLEENLRLMERGRLVPPPDADIPTFLLSDGKVAEKLHFPEQALTLEAVVRRYVEVHSNGAMEENSLQTVEMHLRHFSESLGGAFAINRLKQENLQAHIDRRAKKKGFHKQKLSPVTLRKELASFRAMWNWSVNSGLLTGPFSNQGLVFPKTEEKPPFQTWEEIERQVSRGGLSPADEKALWDSLFLTVPQIQEILEHVRG
;
A
#
# COMPACT_ATOMS: atom_id res chain seq x y z
N MET A 1 -38.99 36.03 -16.54
CA MET A 1 -39.07 35.82 -18.00
C MET A 1 -37.67 35.54 -18.53
N ALA A 2 -37.48 34.38 -19.17
CA ALA A 2 -36.21 33.93 -19.74
C ALA A 2 -36.33 33.81 -21.25
N SER A 3 -35.22 33.90 -21.98
CA SER A 3 -35.18 33.74 -23.43
C SER A 3 -33.87 33.13 -23.89
N LEU A 4 -33.90 32.43 -25.03
CA LEU A 4 -32.71 31.95 -25.72
C LEU A 4 -32.15 33.02 -26.65
N GLU A 5 -30.83 33.10 -26.72
CA GLU A 5 -30.12 33.88 -27.72
C GLU A 5 -29.03 33.00 -28.35
N LEU A 6 -28.89 33.07 -29.68
CA LEU A 6 -27.78 32.44 -30.40
C LEU A 6 -26.61 33.43 -30.48
N ARG A 7 -25.45 33.03 -29.96
CA ARG A 7 -24.22 33.83 -29.96
C ARG A 7 -23.03 32.96 -30.34
N SER A 8 -22.35 33.30 -31.44
CA SER A 8 -21.16 32.57 -31.91
C SER A 8 -21.43 31.06 -32.01
N ASP A 9 -22.49 30.71 -32.74
CA ASP A 9 -23.03 29.35 -32.95
C ASP A 9 -23.49 28.59 -31.70
N ARG A 10 -23.43 29.17 -30.50
CA ARG A 10 -23.86 28.52 -29.26
C ARG A 10 -25.05 29.22 -28.64
N PHE A 11 -25.94 28.42 -28.06
CA PHE A 11 -27.06 28.95 -27.30
C PHE A 11 -26.63 29.48 -25.94
N ARG A 12 -27.22 30.61 -25.55
CA ARG A 12 -27.20 31.14 -24.19
C ARG A 12 -28.62 31.43 -23.72
N ILE A 13 -28.89 31.23 -22.44
CA ILE A 13 -30.12 31.68 -21.80
C ILE A 13 -29.87 33.03 -21.16
N VAL A 14 -30.82 33.94 -21.31
CA VAL A 14 -30.82 35.27 -20.70
C VAL A 14 -32.11 35.45 -19.91
N PHE A 15 -32.01 35.91 -18.67
CA PHE A 15 -33.16 36.01 -17.77
C PHE A 15 -32.95 37.11 -16.71
N ARG A 16 -33.96 37.38 -15.89
CA ARG A 16 -33.89 38.36 -14.79
C ARG A 16 -34.30 37.76 -13.46
N VAL A 17 -33.57 38.09 -12.40
CA VAL A 17 -33.85 37.76 -11.00
C VAL A 17 -33.58 38.99 -10.14
N GLY A 18 -34.53 39.37 -9.27
CA GLY A 18 -34.37 40.54 -8.39
C GLY A 18 -34.02 41.84 -9.12
N GLY A 19 -34.56 42.03 -10.33
CA GLY A 19 -34.27 43.18 -11.20
C GLY A 19 -32.93 43.12 -11.95
N LYS A 20 -32.03 42.18 -11.64
CA LYS A 20 -30.74 42.03 -12.31
C LYS A 20 -30.86 41.12 -13.53
N LYS A 21 -30.25 41.52 -14.66
CA LYS A 21 -30.16 40.69 -15.88
C LYS A 21 -28.98 39.73 -15.75
N LEU A 22 -29.25 38.44 -15.88
CA LEU A 22 -28.29 37.34 -15.81
C LEU A 22 -28.28 36.57 -17.12
N HIS A 23 -27.19 35.85 -17.37
CA HIS A 23 -27.06 35.00 -18.55
C HIS A 23 -26.17 33.78 -18.25
N ALA A 24 -26.42 32.68 -18.97
CA ALA A 24 -25.61 31.47 -18.91
C ALA A 24 -25.44 30.88 -20.31
N SER A 25 -24.22 30.51 -20.68
CA SER A 25 -23.96 29.75 -21.90
C SER A 25 -24.34 28.29 -21.70
N LEU A 26 -25.10 27.72 -22.65
CA LEU A 26 -25.48 26.31 -22.62
C LEU A 26 -24.42 25.39 -23.23
N LYS A 27 -23.40 25.97 -23.88
CA LYS A 27 -22.33 25.24 -24.59
C LYS A 27 -22.81 24.24 -25.65
N THR A 28 -24.07 24.33 -26.07
CA THR A 28 -24.67 23.52 -27.13
C THR A 28 -25.03 24.36 -28.35
N THR A 29 -25.01 23.73 -29.52
CA THR A 29 -25.53 24.26 -30.79
C THR A 29 -26.87 23.60 -31.15
N ASP A 30 -27.34 22.63 -30.36
CA ASP A 30 -28.60 21.93 -30.56
C ASP A 30 -29.76 22.76 -29.98
N GLN A 31 -30.69 23.17 -30.85
CA GLN A 31 -31.85 23.96 -30.48
C GLN A 31 -32.79 23.20 -29.52
N ARG A 32 -32.97 21.90 -29.69
CA ARG A 32 -33.87 21.10 -28.86
C ARG A 32 -33.32 20.94 -27.45
N GLU A 33 -32.00 20.74 -27.33
CA GLU A 33 -31.32 20.73 -26.04
C GLU A 33 -31.46 22.10 -25.35
N ALA A 34 -31.26 23.18 -26.11
CA ALA A 34 -31.38 24.54 -25.60
C ALA A 34 -32.79 24.90 -25.10
N GLU A 35 -33.83 24.52 -25.84
CA GLU A 35 -35.23 24.67 -25.44
C GLU A 35 -35.54 23.85 -24.17
N GLY A 36 -34.99 22.64 -24.05
CA GLY A 36 -35.09 21.83 -22.84
C GLY A 36 -34.47 22.51 -21.62
N CYS A 37 -33.29 23.12 -21.76
CA CYS A 37 -32.66 23.90 -20.70
C CYS A 37 -33.48 25.15 -20.33
N LEU A 38 -34.06 25.83 -21.32
CA LEU A 38 -34.91 27.00 -21.08
C LEU A 38 -36.13 26.63 -20.25
N ALA A 39 -36.88 25.59 -20.65
CA ALA A 39 -38.07 25.14 -19.94
C ALA A 39 -37.76 24.76 -18.48
N ARG A 40 -36.63 24.07 -18.25
CA ARG A 40 -36.17 23.73 -16.89
C ARG A 40 -35.85 24.97 -16.06
N LEU A 41 -35.12 25.92 -16.63
CA LEU A 41 -34.78 27.16 -15.94
C LEU A 41 -36.03 27.98 -15.59
N GLU A 42 -37.02 28.04 -16.48
CA GLU A 42 -38.28 28.72 -16.22
C GLU A 42 -39.07 28.11 -15.06
N GLU A 43 -39.09 26.77 -14.96
CA GLU A 43 -39.72 26.11 -13.81
C GLU A 43 -38.96 26.38 -12.51
N ASN A 44 -37.62 26.31 -12.53
CA ASN A 44 -36.81 26.61 -11.36
C ASN A 44 -36.96 28.06 -10.90
N LEU A 45 -37.13 29.02 -11.82
CA LEU A 45 -37.48 30.41 -11.49
C LEU A 45 -38.82 30.49 -10.75
N ARG A 46 -39.86 29.78 -11.21
CA ARG A 46 -41.17 29.75 -10.53
C ARG A 46 -41.10 29.13 -9.15
N LEU A 47 -40.32 28.06 -8.99
CA LEU A 47 -40.09 27.43 -7.69
C LEU A 47 -39.36 28.38 -6.73
N MET A 48 -38.39 29.13 -7.24
CA MET A 48 -37.66 30.13 -6.47
C MET A 48 -38.55 31.31 -6.06
N GLU A 49 -39.37 31.83 -6.97
CA GLU A 49 -40.36 32.89 -6.68
C GLU A 49 -41.38 32.47 -5.62
N ARG A 50 -41.75 31.18 -5.58
CA ARG A 50 -42.66 30.60 -4.56
C ARG A 50 -41.94 30.22 -3.26
N GLY A 51 -40.63 30.44 -3.15
CA GLY A 51 -39.83 30.04 -1.99
C GLY A 51 -39.68 28.53 -1.80
N ARG A 52 -40.01 27.72 -2.82
CA ARG A 52 -39.82 26.26 -2.83
C ARG A 52 -38.38 25.88 -3.18
N LEU A 53 -37.66 26.78 -3.85
CA LEU A 53 -36.26 26.64 -4.20
C LEU A 53 -35.49 27.84 -3.66
N VAL A 54 -34.64 27.64 -2.65
CA VAL A 54 -33.92 28.74 -2.00
C VAL A 54 -32.43 28.61 -2.32
N PRO A 55 -31.82 29.59 -3.02
CA PRO A 55 -30.39 29.57 -3.27
C PRO A 55 -29.61 29.83 -1.97
N PRO A 56 -28.49 29.12 -1.73
CA PRO A 56 -27.55 29.47 -0.67
C PRO A 56 -27.00 30.90 -0.84
N PRO A 57 -26.56 31.56 0.26
CA PRO A 57 -26.14 32.97 0.24
C PRO A 57 -25.10 33.33 -0.83
N ASP A 58 -24.18 32.41 -1.14
CA ASP A 58 -23.06 32.63 -2.07
C ASP A 58 -23.18 31.84 -3.38
N ALA A 59 -24.38 31.29 -3.67
CA ALA A 59 -24.57 30.49 -4.88
C ALA A 59 -24.55 31.33 -6.17
N ASP A 60 -23.84 30.83 -7.18
CA ASP A 60 -23.96 31.35 -8.54
C ASP A 60 -25.38 31.03 -9.08
N ILE A 61 -26.23 32.05 -9.14
CA ILE A 61 -27.67 31.92 -9.45
C ILE A 61 -27.92 31.23 -10.80
N PRO A 62 -27.23 31.57 -11.90
CA PRO A 62 -27.39 30.84 -13.16
C PRO A 62 -27.03 29.36 -13.06
N THR A 63 -25.90 29.02 -12.44
CA THR A 63 -25.51 27.60 -12.27
C THR A 63 -26.52 26.86 -11.39
N PHE A 64 -26.94 27.45 -10.27
CA PHE A 64 -27.91 26.86 -9.34
C PHE A 64 -29.28 26.58 -10.00
N LEU A 65 -29.77 27.51 -10.83
CA LEU A 65 -31.04 27.34 -11.55
C LEU A 65 -30.94 26.34 -12.71
N LEU A 66 -29.78 26.19 -13.33
CA LEU A 66 -29.57 25.19 -14.40
C LEU A 66 -29.32 23.78 -13.86
N SER A 67 -28.98 23.64 -12.57
CA SER A 67 -28.71 22.37 -11.90
C SER A 67 -29.85 21.87 -11.02
N ASP A 68 -31.07 22.42 -11.20
CA ASP A 68 -32.26 22.12 -10.38
C ASP A 68 -32.01 22.30 -8.87
N GLY A 69 -31.29 23.35 -8.50
CA GLY A 69 -31.00 23.65 -7.10
C GLY A 69 -29.78 22.95 -6.51
N LYS A 70 -29.03 22.20 -7.32
CA LYS A 70 -27.79 21.56 -6.86
C LYS A 70 -26.64 22.54 -7.01
N VAL A 71 -26.19 23.17 -5.92
CA VAL A 71 -24.88 23.83 -5.93
C VAL A 71 -23.85 22.74 -6.21
N ALA A 72 -22.98 22.97 -7.20
CA ALA A 72 -22.02 21.98 -7.69
C ALA A 72 -21.20 21.40 -6.52
N GLU A 73 -21.62 20.25 -6.01
CA GLU A 73 -20.77 19.43 -5.17
C GLU A 73 -19.67 18.96 -6.10
N LYS A 74 -18.44 19.42 -5.85
CA LYS A 74 -17.27 19.03 -6.63
C LYS A 74 -17.26 17.51 -6.66
N LEU A 75 -17.27 16.88 -7.83
CA LEU A 75 -17.18 15.42 -7.92
C LEU A 75 -15.89 15.00 -7.17
N HIS A 76 -16.06 14.41 -6.00
CA HIS A 76 -14.96 13.85 -5.22
C HIS A 76 -14.57 12.54 -5.89
N PHE A 77 -13.62 12.61 -6.82
CA PHE A 77 -12.87 11.43 -7.19
C PHE A 77 -12.03 11.03 -5.97
N PRO A 78 -12.07 9.77 -5.52
CA PRO A 78 -11.18 9.34 -4.45
C PRO A 78 -9.74 9.61 -4.90
N GLU A 79 -8.96 10.29 -4.06
CA GLU A 79 -7.52 10.39 -4.28
C GLU A 79 -6.96 8.98 -4.55
N GLN A 80 -6.09 8.86 -5.55
CA GLN A 80 -5.47 7.57 -5.88
C GLN A 80 -4.87 7.01 -4.60
N ALA A 81 -5.36 5.83 -4.18
CA ALA A 81 -4.91 5.21 -2.95
C ALA A 81 -3.38 5.02 -3.02
N LEU A 82 -2.68 5.48 -1.99
CA LEU A 82 -1.24 5.24 -1.87
C LEU A 82 -0.99 3.73 -1.88
N THR A 83 -0.28 3.25 -2.90
CA THR A 83 -0.05 1.83 -3.11
C THR A 83 1.21 1.36 -2.39
N LEU A 84 1.25 0.07 -2.06
CA LEU A 84 2.43 -0.55 -1.45
C LEU A 84 3.68 -0.36 -2.34
N GLU A 85 3.59 -0.60 -3.64
CA GLU A 85 4.74 -0.42 -4.54
C GLU A 85 5.25 1.03 -4.58
N ALA A 86 4.35 2.02 -4.55
CA ALA A 86 4.75 3.42 -4.53
C ALA A 86 5.56 3.75 -3.27
N VAL A 87 5.14 3.21 -2.11
CA VAL A 87 5.85 3.40 -0.85
C VAL A 87 7.18 2.66 -0.84
N VAL A 88 7.21 1.40 -1.29
CA VAL A 88 8.44 0.60 -1.38
C VAL A 88 9.47 1.30 -2.26
N ARG A 89 9.08 1.76 -3.45
CA ARG A 89 9.98 2.48 -4.36
C ARG A 89 10.58 3.71 -3.69
N ARG A 90 9.75 4.53 -3.04
CA ARG A 90 10.21 5.77 -2.39
C ARG A 90 11.12 5.49 -1.19
N TYR A 91 10.83 4.43 -0.42
CA TYR A 91 11.69 4.01 0.68
C TYR A 91 13.08 3.61 0.17
N VAL A 92 13.13 2.77 -0.87
CA VAL A 92 14.38 2.30 -1.47
C VAL A 92 15.19 3.45 -2.05
N GLU A 93 14.57 4.32 -2.85
CA GLU A 93 15.21 5.48 -3.48
C GLU A 93 15.85 6.43 -2.46
N VAL A 94 15.20 6.65 -1.31
CA VAL A 94 15.75 7.52 -0.26
C VAL A 94 16.95 6.87 0.44
N HIS A 95 16.93 5.54 0.63
CA HIS A 95 17.99 4.83 1.35
C HIS A 95 19.15 4.37 0.45
N SER A 96 18.99 4.44 -0.88
CA SER A 96 20.06 4.16 -1.85
C SER A 96 21.13 5.26 -1.92
N ASN A 97 20.99 6.35 -1.16
CA ASN A 97 21.96 7.44 -1.07
C ASN A 97 23.22 7.11 -0.23
N GLY A 98 23.41 5.85 0.16
CA GLY A 98 24.52 5.41 1.01
C GLY A 98 24.22 5.47 2.52
N ALA A 99 23.01 5.86 2.93
CA ALA A 99 22.59 5.79 4.34
C ALA A 99 22.48 4.34 4.87
N MET A 100 22.39 3.36 3.97
CA MET A 100 22.38 1.93 4.27
C MET A 100 23.43 1.22 3.40
N GLU A 101 24.16 0.27 3.98
CA GLU A 101 25.07 -0.58 3.21
C GLU A 101 24.32 -1.31 2.09
N GLU A 102 24.96 -1.46 0.93
CA GLU A 102 24.32 -2.01 -0.28
C GLU A 102 23.72 -3.41 -0.04
N ASN A 103 24.47 -4.31 0.59
CA ASN A 103 23.98 -5.67 0.90
C ASN A 103 22.79 -5.66 1.87
N SER A 104 22.76 -4.69 2.79
CA SER A 104 21.64 -4.50 3.72
C SER A 104 20.41 -3.99 2.98
N LEU A 105 20.58 -3.02 2.07
CA LEU A 105 19.49 -2.49 1.25
C LEU A 105 18.91 -3.57 0.33
N GLN A 106 19.76 -4.36 -0.34
CA GLN A 106 19.32 -5.49 -1.16
C GLN A 106 18.51 -6.52 -0.36
N THR A 107 18.92 -6.79 0.89
CA THR A 107 18.17 -7.67 1.80
C THR A 107 16.80 -7.07 2.14
N VAL A 108 16.74 -5.77 2.43
CA VAL A 108 15.48 -5.07 2.72
C VAL A 108 14.56 -5.07 1.51
N GLU A 109 15.07 -4.76 0.31
CA GLU A 109 14.31 -4.81 -0.94
C GLU A 109 13.71 -6.20 -1.18
N MET A 110 14.50 -7.26 -0.98
CA MET A 110 14.02 -8.64 -1.08
C MET A 110 12.87 -8.90 -0.11
N HIS A 111 13.01 -8.49 1.16
CA HIS A 111 11.95 -8.62 2.15
C HIS A 111 10.68 -7.86 1.73
N LEU A 112 10.81 -6.60 1.29
CA LEU A 112 9.67 -5.78 0.86
C LEU A 112 8.97 -6.38 -0.36
N ARG A 113 9.72 -6.94 -1.32
CA ARG A 113 9.15 -7.65 -2.47
C ARG A 113 8.30 -8.85 -2.04
N HIS A 114 8.70 -9.60 -1.01
CA HIS A 114 7.87 -10.69 -0.49
C HIS A 114 6.52 -10.19 0.05
N PHE A 115 6.44 -8.97 0.59
CA PHE A 115 5.16 -8.36 0.97
C PHE A 115 4.35 -7.94 -0.26
N SER A 116 4.98 -7.34 -1.27
CA SER A 116 4.32 -7.02 -2.54
C SER A 116 3.74 -8.25 -3.23
N GLU A 117 4.43 -9.40 -3.20
CA GLU A 117 3.89 -10.68 -3.68
C GLU A 117 2.70 -11.20 -2.88
N SER A 118 2.61 -10.85 -1.59
CA SER A 118 1.56 -11.37 -0.70
C SER A 118 0.30 -10.52 -0.76
N LEU A 119 0.47 -9.21 -0.84
CA LEU A 119 -0.61 -8.22 -0.77
C LEU A 119 -1.02 -7.70 -2.14
N GLY A 120 -0.12 -7.78 -3.12
CA GLY A 120 -0.23 -7.13 -4.43
C GLY A 120 0.40 -5.74 -4.43
N GLY A 121 1.05 -5.37 -5.53
CA GLY A 121 1.73 -4.07 -5.66
C GLY A 121 0.79 -2.86 -5.56
N ALA A 122 -0.42 -2.99 -6.12
CA ALA A 122 -1.47 -1.99 -6.08
C ALA A 122 -2.27 -1.96 -4.76
N PHE A 123 -1.89 -2.78 -3.77
CA PHE A 123 -2.55 -2.81 -2.47
C PHE A 123 -2.53 -1.41 -1.82
N ALA A 124 -3.70 -0.93 -1.39
CA ALA A 124 -3.83 0.33 -0.67
C ALA A 124 -3.22 0.20 0.73
N ILE A 125 -1.98 0.69 0.90
CA ILE A 125 -1.16 0.38 2.08
C ILE A 125 -1.76 0.95 3.38
N ASN A 126 -2.55 2.01 3.30
CA ASN A 126 -3.30 2.57 4.42
C ASN A 126 -4.40 1.64 4.96
N ARG A 127 -4.77 0.58 4.23
CA ARG A 127 -5.73 -0.45 4.66
C ARG A 127 -5.07 -1.68 5.27
N LEU A 128 -3.77 -1.63 5.55
CA LEU A 128 -3.07 -2.74 6.17
C LEU A 128 -3.69 -3.06 7.54
N LYS A 129 -3.90 -4.36 7.78
CA LYS A 129 -4.43 -4.91 9.03
C LYS A 129 -3.57 -6.10 9.46
N GLN A 130 -3.69 -6.50 10.73
CA GLN A 130 -2.99 -7.66 11.27
C GLN A 130 -3.25 -8.94 10.45
N GLU A 131 -4.47 -9.16 9.97
CA GLU A 131 -4.85 -10.33 9.15
C GLU A 131 -4.02 -10.46 7.86
N ASN A 132 -3.68 -9.32 7.24
CA ASN A 132 -2.83 -9.27 6.05
C ASN A 132 -1.39 -9.71 6.37
N LEU A 133 -0.88 -9.30 7.54
CA LEU A 133 0.44 -9.69 8.01
C LEU A 133 0.48 -11.18 8.40
N GLN A 134 -0.58 -11.70 9.02
CA GLN A 134 -0.67 -13.12 9.34
C GLN A 134 -0.74 -13.97 8.06
N ALA A 135 -1.54 -13.57 7.07
CA ALA A 135 -1.60 -14.25 5.78
C ALA A 135 -0.25 -14.27 5.06
N HIS A 136 0.52 -13.17 5.13
CA HIS A 136 1.89 -13.14 4.63
C HIS A 136 2.79 -14.16 5.35
N ILE A 137 2.76 -14.20 6.68
CA ILE A 137 3.52 -15.16 7.50
C ILE A 137 3.16 -16.60 7.12
N ASP A 138 1.87 -16.92 7.05
CA ASP A 138 1.38 -18.27 6.74
C ASP A 138 1.80 -18.72 5.33
N ARG A 139 1.79 -17.80 4.36
CA ARG A 139 2.28 -18.04 3.00
C ARG A 139 3.78 -18.31 3.00
N ARG A 140 4.57 -17.46 3.68
CA ARG A 140 6.03 -17.55 3.72
C ARG A 140 6.50 -18.78 4.50
N ALA A 141 5.87 -19.13 5.60
CA ALA A 141 6.22 -20.31 6.42
C ALA A 141 6.16 -21.64 5.64
N LYS A 142 5.37 -21.70 4.56
CA LYS A 142 5.27 -22.88 3.68
C LYS A 142 6.40 -22.95 2.64
N LYS A 143 7.14 -21.87 2.43
CA LYS A 143 8.27 -21.84 1.48
C LYS A 143 9.45 -22.61 2.06
N LYS A 144 10.20 -23.25 1.15
CA LYS A 144 11.45 -23.91 1.48
C LYS A 144 12.58 -22.88 1.46
N GLY A 145 13.32 -22.80 2.56
CA GLY A 145 14.57 -22.08 2.68
C GLY A 145 15.76 -22.95 2.32
N PHE A 146 16.89 -22.66 2.95
CA PHE A 146 18.14 -23.38 2.76
C PHE A 146 17.98 -24.88 3.10
N HIS A 147 18.74 -25.74 2.40
CA HIS A 147 18.65 -27.20 2.54
C HIS A 147 17.24 -27.80 2.38
N LYS A 148 16.33 -27.14 1.64
CA LYS A 148 14.94 -27.57 1.41
C LYS A 148 14.08 -27.65 2.70
N GLN A 149 14.57 -27.11 3.82
CA GLN A 149 13.80 -27.00 5.07
C GLN A 149 12.79 -25.85 4.97
N LYS A 150 11.76 -25.84 5.81
CA LYS A 150 10.83 -24.70 5.88
C LYS A 150 11.55 -23.45 6.38
N LEU A 151 11.07 -22.27 6.00
CA LEU A 151 11.62 -21.02 6.52
C LEU A 151 11.51 -20.96 8.05
N SER A 152 12.61 -20.57 8.69
CA SER A 152 12.64 -20.43 10.14
C SER A 152 11.79 -19.26 10.61
N PRO A 153 11.21 -19.33 11.81
CA PRO A 153 10.51 -18.19 12.41
C PRO A 153 11.39 -16.93 12.52
N VAL A 154 12.71 -17.11 12.69
CA VAL A 154 13.68 -16.00 12.73
C VAL A 154 13.72 -15.25 11.39
N THR A 155 13.75 -15.97 10.26
CA THR A 155 13.72 -15.35 8.94
C THR A 155 12.44 -14.56 8.72
N LEU A 156 11.28 -15.12 9.10
CA LEU A 156 9.98 -14.44 8.99
C LEU A 156 9.94 -13.16 9.85
N ARG A 157 10.54 -13.19 11.04
CA ARG A 157 10.66 -12.01 11.90
C ARG A 157 11.58 -10.94 11.31
N LYS A 158 12.68 -11.33 10.65
CA LYS A 158 13.57 -10.41 9.93
C LYS A 158 12.84 -9.72 8.78
N GLU A 159 12.06 -10.47 8.00
CA GLU A 159 11.22 -9.93 6.94
C GLU A 159 10.23 -8.89 7.48
N LEU A 160 9.51 -9.23 8.55
CA LEU A 160 8.55 -8.33 9.19
C LEU A 160 9.22 -7.07 9.77
N ALA A 161 10.44 -7.20 10.30
CA ALA A 161 11.20 -6.06 10.83
C ALA A 161 11.56 -5.06 9.72
N SER A 162 11.97 -5.52 8.54
CA SER A 162 12.21 -4.66 7.38
C SER A 162 10.94 -3.94 6.93
N PHE A 163 9.81 -4.63 6.91
CA PHE A 163 8.52 -4.01 6.56
C PHE A 163 8.07 -2.97 7.60
N ARG A 164 8.28 -3.27 8.90
CA ARG A 164 8.03 -2.31 9.99
C ARG A 164 8.92 -1.08 9.87
N ALA A 165 10.19 -1.23 9.52
CA ALA A 165 11.11 -0.11 9.33
C ALA A 165 10.60 0.82 8.23
N MET A 166 10.19 0.27 7.08
CA MET A 166 9.58 1.02 6.00
C MET A 166 8.27 1.71 6.43
N TRP A 167 7.38 1.02 7.15
CA TRP A 167 6.15 1.60 7.69
C TRP A 167 6.44 2.82 8.60
N ASN A 168 7.34 2.65 9.56
CA ASN A 168 7.69 3.72 10.50
C ASN A 168 8.32 4.92 9.79
N TRP A 169 9.18 4.68 8.81
CA TRP A 169 9.72 5.73 7.96
C TRP A 169 8.62 6.45 7.16
N SER A 170 7.64 5.72 6.63
CA SER A 170 6.50 6.29 5.92
C SER A 170 5.61 7.14 6.82
N VAL A 171 5.44 6.75 8.09
CA VAL A 171 4.74 7.58 9.08
C VAL A 171 5.53 8.86 9.38
N ASN A 172 6.83 8.74 9.64
CA ASN A 172 7.69 9.88 9.94
C ASN A 172 7.83 10.86 8.76
N SER A 173 7.69 10.38 7.52
CA SER A 173 7.71 11.20 6.31
C SER A 173 6.34 11.75 5.90
N GLY A 174 5.28 11.47 6.68
CA GLY A 174 3.93 11.95 6.42
C GLY A 174 3.17 11.23 5.30
N LEU A 175 3.69 10.10 4.80
CA LEU A 175 3.03 9.28 3.78
C LEU A 175 1.93 8.38 4.36
N LEU A 176 2.14 7.92 5.60
CA LEU A 176 1.21 7.07 6.32
C LEU A 176 0.89 7.67 7.69
N THR A 177 -0.16 7.15 8.32
CA THR A 177 -0.52 7.48 9.69
C THR A 177 -0.84 6.22 10.47
N GLY A 178 -0.72 6.32 11.79
CA GLY A 178 -1.07 5.23 12.71
C GLY A 178 0.03 4.19 12.93
N PRO A 179 -0.15 3.34 13.96
CA PRO A 179 0.85 2.36 14.35
C PRO A 179 0.89 1.16 13.39
N PHE A 180 2.06 0.51 13.33
CA PHE A 180 2.20 -0.73 12.59
C PHE A 180 1.46 -1.88 13.28
N SER A 181 0.55 -2.56 12.59
CA SER A 181 -0.39 -3.55 13.15
C SER A 181 0.20 -4.94 13.38
N ASN A 182 1.35 -5.05 14.05
CA ASN A 182 2.10 -6.31 14.23
C ASN A 182 1.82 -7.07 15.53
N GLN A 183 0.87 -6.62 16.35
CA GLN A 183 0.53 -7.26 17.61
C GLN A 183 -0.18 -8.59 17.37
N GLY A 184 0.05 -9.59 18.23
CA GLY A 184 -0.67 -10.87 18.19
C GLY A 184 -0.37 -11.77 16.98
N LEU A 185 0.71 -11.53 16.23
CA LEU A 185 1.10 -12.39 15.12
C LEU A 185 1.66 -13.74 15.63
N VAL A 186 1.21 -14.82 15.00
CA VAL A 186 1.58 -16.20 15.35
C VAL A 186 2.61 -16.71 14.34
N PHE A 187 3.71 -17.27 14.84
CA PHE A 187 4.78 -17.85 14.04
C PHE A 187 4.83 -19.37 14.22
N PRO A 188 5.34 -20.13 13.22
CA PRO A 188 5.62 -21.55 13.39
C PRO A 188 6.53 -21.80 14.59
N LYS A 189 6.47 -23.02 15.15
CA LYS A 189 7.43 -23.43 16.17
C LYS A 189 8.84 -23.43 15.58
N THR A 190 9.80 -22.98 16.39
CA THR A 190 11.22 -23.09 16.08
C THR A 190 11.70 -24.47 16.50
N GLU A 191 12.34 -25.19 15.60
CA GLU A 191 13.31 -26.22 16.00
C GLU A 191 14.64 -25.47 16.20
N GLU A 192 15.08 -25.36 17.45
CA GLU A 192 16.38 -24.74 17.74
C GLU A 192 17.48 -25.68 17.29
N LYS A 193 18.52 -25.11 16.67
CA LYS A 193 19.73 -25.86 16.41
C LYS A 193 20.33 -26.31 17.74
N PRO A 194 20.96 -27.50 17.80
CA PRO A 194 21.72 -27.89 18.97
C PRO A 194 22.86 -26.88 19.22
N PRO A 195 23.36 -26.79 20.46
CA PRO A 195 24.51 -25.94 20.76
C PRO A 195 25.71 -26.36 19.90
N PHE A 196 26.64 -25.42 19.72
CA PHE A 196 27.92 -25.71 19.10
C PHE A 196 28.68 -26.78 19.89
N GLN A 197 29.22 -27.77 19.19
CA GLN A 197 29.85 -28.96 19.79
C GLN A 197 31.11 -29.35 19.04
N THR A 198 32.10 -29.91 19.74
CA THR A 198 33.33 -30.38 19.08
C THR A 198 33.05 -31.63 18.24
N TRP A 199 33.99 -31.95 17.35
CA TRP A 199 33.92 -33.14 16.52
C TRP A 199 33.68 -34.41 17.35
N GLU A 200 34.45 -34.56 18.43
CA GLU A 200 34.41 -35.74 19.31
C GLU A 200 33.06 -35.84 20.05
N GLU A 201 32.48 -34.70 20.45
CA GLU A 201 31.16 -34.66 21.09
C GLU A 201 30.04 -35.12 20.16
N ILE A 202 30.12 -34.71 18.88
CA ILE A 202 29.16 -35.11 17.85
C ILE A 202 29.32 -36.60 17.53
N GLU A 203 30.53 -37.09 17.28
CA GLU A 203 30.80 -38.52 17.04
C GLU A 203 30.31 -39.40 18.18
N ARG A 204 30.48 -38.95 19.43
CA ARG A 204 29.99 -39.66 20.61
C ARG A 204 28.46 -39.76 20.65
N GLN A 205 27.75 -38.79 20.12
CA GLN A 205 26.28 -38.83 20.03
C GLN A 205 25.81 -39.71 18.89
N VAL A 206 26.45 -39.58 17.72
CA VAL A 206 26.14 -40.41 16.55
C VAL A 206 26.39 -41.90 16.85
N SER A 207 27.51 -42.22 17.49
CA SER A 207 27.86 -43.60 17.88
C SER A 207 26.92 -44.23 18.91
N ARG A 208 26.21 -43.43 19.73
CA ARG A 208 25.17 -43.94 20.65
C ARG A 208 23.93 -44.44 19.91
N GLY A 209 23.73 -44.02 18.66
CA GLY A 209 22.60 -44.40 17.82
C GLY A 209 21.27 -43.75 18.25
N GLY A 210 20.21 -44.01 17.47
CA GLY A 210 18.86 -43.50 17.74
C GLY A 210 18.56 -42.10 17.20
N LEU A 211 19.52 -41.46 16.53
CA LEU A 211 19.32 -40.20 15.81
C LEU A 211 18.69 -40.45 14.44
N SER A 212 17.77 -39.57 14.03
CA SER A 212 17.36 -39.54 12.62
C SER A 212 18.47 -38.92 11.76
N PRO A 213 18.47 -39.16 10.43
CA PRO A 213 19.43 -38.49 9.54
C PRO A 213 19.37 -36.95 9.60
N ALA A 214 18.20 -36.39 9.96
CA ALA A 214 18.04 -34.95 10.13
C ALA A 214 18.70 -34.45 11.43
N ASP A 215 18.58 -35.21 12.52
CA ASP A 215 19.17 -34.86 13.81
C ASP A 215 20.69 -34.96 13.77
N GLU A 216 21.22 -36.03 13.16
CA GLU A 216 22.65 -36.18 12.93
C GLU A 216 23.20 -35.01 12.10
N LYS A 217 22.52 -34.64 11.00
CA LYS A 217 22.91 -33.47 10.21
C LYS A 217 22.88 -32.18 11.04
N ALA A 218 21.87 -31.99 11.90
CA ALA A 218 21.76 -30.79 12.72
C ALA A 218 22.92 -30.64 13.73
N LEU A 219 23.43 -31.76 14.24
CA LEU A 219 24.65 -31.78 15.07
C LEU A 219 25.86 -31.33 14.25
N TRP A 220 26.07 -31.91 13.07
CA TRP A 220 27.19 -31.53 12.19
C TRP A 220 27.09 -30.09 11.65
N ASP A 221 25.88 -29.58 11.41
CA ASP A 221 25.63 -28.16 11.09
C ASP A 221 26.01 -27.21 12.25
N SER A 222 26.26 -27.76 13.44
CA SER A 222 26.66 -27.06 14.67
C SER A 222 28.05 -27.50 15.15
N LEU A 223 28.88 -28.05 14.25
CA LEU A 223 30.27 -28.39 14.53
C LEU A 223 31.09 -27.13 14.83
N PHE A 224 31.79 -27.17 15.96
CA PHE A 224 32.81 -26.21 16.35
C PHE A 224 34.18 -26.83 16.12
N LEU A 225 34.93 -26.26 15.18
CA LEU A 225 36.31 -26.66 14.92
C LEU A 225 37.26 -25.98 15.91
N THR A 226 38.12 -26.78 16.51
CA THR A 226 39.21 -26.29 17.36
C THR A 226 40.30 -25.65 16.51
N VAL A 227 41.17 -24.83 17.13
CA VAL A 227 42.29 -24.20 16.42
C VAL A 227 43.17 -25.22 15.67
N PRO A 228 43.56 -26.37 16.27
CA PRO A 228 44.32 -27.39 15.54
C PRO A 228 43.57 -27.94 14.32
N GLN A 229 42.27 -28.21 14.44
CA GLN A 229 41.44 -28.70 13.31
C GLN A 229 41.32 -27.64 12.19
N ILE A 230 41.21 -26.35 12.55
CA ILE A 230 41.23 -25.26 11.57
C ILE A 230 42.58 -25.22 10.85
N GLN A 231 43.70 -25.40 11.57
CA GLN A 231 45.04 -25.43 10.97
C GLN A 231 45.19 -26.58 9.97
N GLU A 232 44.74 -27.78 10.32
CA GLU A 232 44.75 -28.94 9.43
C GLU A 232 43.96 -28.69 8.14
N ILE A 233 42.77 -28.09 8.25
CA ILE A 233 41.97 -27.71 7.07
C ILE A 233 42.70 -26.67 6.22
N LEU A 234 43.31 -25.66 6.85
CA LEU A 234 44.05 -24.63 6.13
C LEU A 234 45.29 -25.18 5.42
N GLU A 235 45.98 -26.15 6.02
CA GLU A 235 47.09 -26.88 5.39
C GLU A 235 46.59 -27.70 4.20
N HIS A 236 45.51 -28.45 4.38
CA HIS A 236 44.90 -29.24 3.31
C HIS A 236 44.47 -28.38 2.10
N VAL A 237 43.92 -27.19 2.33
CA VAL A 237 43.46 -26.29 1.26
C VAL A 237 44.61 -25.55 0.58
N ARG A 238 45.73 -25.34 1.28
CA ARG A 238 46.91 -24.66 0.72
C ARG A 238 47.76 -25.57 -0.18
N GLY A 239 47.68 -26.89 0.03
CA GLY A 239 48.48 -27.87 -0.71
C GLY A 239 49.88 -28.02 -0.17
#